data_AF-A0A124HGZ5-F1
#
_entry.id   AF-A0A124HGZ5-F1
#
_cell.length_a   1.000
_cell.length_b   1.000
_cell.length_c   1.000
_cell.angle_alpha   90.00
_cell.angle_beta   90.00
_cell.angle_gamma   90.00
#
_symmetry.space_group_name_H-M   'P 1'
#
loop_
_entity.id
_entity.type
_entity.pdbx_description
1 polymer ?
#
loop_
_entity_poly.entity_id
_entity_poly.type
_entity_poly.pdbx_seq_one_letter_code
_entity_poly.pdbx_strand_id
1 'polypeptide(L)'
;MSHGRGVVSDNEGETTGNPEQNCTPSVALHIDHDNFDFHITAHPDYRASEMRSVLALAKERGLTLFDEDDRDPEILEDGSVRLYLMPVVKI
;
A
#
# COMPACT_ATOMS: atom_id res chain seq x y z
N MET A 1 33.52 -24.14 -53.06
CA MET A 1 32.65 -22.96 -52.90
C MET A 1 31.83 -23.17 -51.63
N SER A 2 32.32 -22.70 -50.49
CA SER A 2 31.66 -22.86 -49.19
C SER A 2 31.01 -21.52 -48.84
N HIS A 3 29.70 -21.41 -49.04
CA HIS A 3 28.93 -20.27 -48.55
C HIS A 3 28.35 -20.60 -47.18
N GLY A 4 28.69 -19.75 -46.21
CA GLY A 4 28.20 -19.85 -44.84
C GLY A 4 26.72 -19.56 -44.69
N ARG A 5 26.21 -19.91 -43.52
CA ARG A 5 24.95 -19.38 -43.01
C ARG A 5 25.02 -19.42 -41.48
N GLY A 6 25.47 -18.31 -40.90
CA GLY A 6 25.23 -18.04 -39.49
C GLY A 6 23.72 -17.87 -39.30
N VAL A 7 23.18 -18.58 -38.32
CA VAL A 7 21.90 -18.26 -37.72
C VAL A 7 22.19 -17.88 -36.28
N VAL A 8 22.27 -16.57 -36.05
CA VAL A 8 22.04 -15.99 -34.74
C VAL A 8 20.64 -16.44 -34.32
N SER A 9 20.55 -17.16 -33.21
CA SER A 9 19.27 -17.46 -32.57
C SER A 9 19.02 -16.36 -31.56
N ASP A 10 18.47 -15.26 -32.04
CA ASP A 10 17.76 -14.29 -31.23
C ASP A 10 16.56 -15.02 -30.60
N ASN A 11 16.72 -15.49 -29.35
CA ASN A 11 15.58 -15.86 -28.53
C ASN A 11 15.02 -14.58 -27.93
N GLU A 12 14.19 -13.93 -28.73
CA GLU A 12 13.20 -12.98 -28.25
C GLU A 12 12.16 -13.74 -27.42
N GLY A 13 11.86 -13.20 -26.23
CA GLY A 13 10.55 -13.39 -25.62
C GLY A 13 10.43 -14.52 -24.61
N GLU A 14 10.91 -14.29 -23.40
CA GLU A 14 10.17 -14.76 -22.22
C GLU A 14 9.44 -13.58 -21.61
N THR A 15 8.26 -13.27 -22.18
CA THR A 15 7.17 -12.71 -21.39
C THR A 15 6.88 -13.73 -20.31
N THR A 16 7.11 -13.38 -19.05
CA THR A 16 6.26 -13.68 -17.88
C THR A 16 6.87 -12.96 -16.68
N GLY A 17 7.08 -11.65 -16.80
CA GLY A 17 6.91 -10.81 -15.62
C GLY A 17 5.40 -10.78 -15.40
N ASN A 18 4.85 -11.74 -14.66
CA ASN A 18 3.56 -11.50 -14.03
C ASN A 18 3.78 -10.19 -13.28
N PRO A 19 3.06 -9.08 -13.55
CA PRO A 19 2.72 -8.25 -12.42
C PRO A 19 1.87 -9.22 -11.61
N GLU A 20 2.50 -9.86 -10.62
CA GLU A 20 1.77 -10.35 -9.47
C GLU A 20 0.81 -9.21 -9.18
N GLN A 21 -0.46 -9.48 -9.47
CA GLN A 21 -1.56 -8.75 -8.92
C GLN A 21 -1.41 -9.05 -7.44
N ASN A 22 -0.47 -8.34 -6.82
CA ASN A 22 -0.28 -8.33 -5.41
C ASN A 22 -1.53 -7.59 -4.98
N CYS A 23 -2.59 -8.34 -4.71
CA CYS A 23 -3.80 -7.88 -4.07
C CYS A 23 -3.49 -7.46 -2.62
N THR A 24 -2.31 -6.88 -2.38
CA THR A 24 -2.05 -6.04 -1.24
C THR A 24 -2.97 -4.84 -1.39
N PRO A 25 -3.90 -4.63 -0.45
CA PRO A 25 -4.83 -3.52 -0.53
C PRO A 25 -4.02 -2.23 -0.56
N SER A 26 -4.35 -1.33 -1.48
CA SER A 26 -3.67 -0.03 -1.61
C SER A 26 -3.87 0.85 -0.36
N VAL A 27 -4.75 0.45 0.56
CA VAL A 27 -4.90 1.03 1.90
C VAL A 27 -4.95 -0.08 2.95
N ALA A 28 -4.10 -0.01 3.98
CA ALA A 28 -4.02 -0.99 5.06
C ALA A 28 -4.18 -0.32 6.42
N LEU A 29 -4.97 -0.93 7.31
CA LEU A 29 -5.11 -0.52 8.71
C LEU A 29 -4.22 -1.38 9.60
N HIS A 30 -3.29 -0.73 10.27
CA HIS A 30 -2.39 -1.32 11.26
C HIS A 30 -2.87 -0.97 12.66
N ILE A 31 -3.06 -2.01 13.48
CA ILE A 31 -3.47 -1.88 14.88
C ILE A 31 -2.52 -2.72 15.71
N ASP A 32 -1.62 -2.06 16.42
CA ASP A 32 -0.71 -2.68 17.37
C ASP A 32 -1.04 -2.20 18.78
N HIS A 33 -1.67 -3.07 19.56
CA HIS A 33 -2.05 -2.78 20.94
C HIS A 33 -0.88 -2.87 21.93
N ASP A 34 0.16 -3.64 21.60
CA ASP A 34 1.33 -3.83 22.47
C ASP A 34 2.23 -2.59 22.46
N ASN A 35 2.42 -1.99 21.28
CA ASN A 35 3.26 -0.82 21.05
C ASN A 35 2.46 0.49 20.97
N PHE A 36 1.14 0.44 21.18
CA PHE A 36 0.23 1.59 21.02
C PHE A 36 0.40 2.30 19.66
N ASP A 37 0.62 1.51 18.59
CA ASP A 37 0.84 2.02 17.25
C ASP A 37 -0.39 1.73 16.38
N PHE A 38 -1.16 2.78 16.10
CA PHE A 38 -2.36 2.71 15.27
C PHE A 38 -2.19 3.64 14.07
N HIS A 39 -2.21 3.10 12.87
CA HIS A 39 -2.06 3.90 11.66
C HIS A 39 -2.71 3.24 10.45
N ILE A 40 -2.99 4.04 9.44
CA ILE A 40 -3.41 3.63 8.11
C ILE A 40 -2.28 3.96 7.16
N THR A 41 -1.88 3.00 6.34
CA THR A 41 -0.93 3.21 5.25
C THR A 41 -1.70 3.21 3.95
N ALA A 42 -1.53 4.25 3.14
CA ALA A 42 -2.19 4.41 1.86
C ALA A 42 -1.19 4.64 0.73
N HIS A 43 -1.11 3.70 -0.20
CA HIS A 43 -0.28 3.80 -1.41
C HIS A 43 -0.83 4.87 -2.36
N PRO A 44 -0.01 5.59 -3.13
CA PRO A 44 -0.46 6.68 -4.01
C PRO A 44 -1.53 6.27 -5.04
N ASP A 45 -1.57 4.99 -5.42
CA ASP A 45 -2.58 4.43 -6.34
C ASP A 45 -3.88 3.96 -5.64
N TYR A 46 -4.11 4.37 -4.39
CA TYR A 46 -5.28 3.96 -3.63
C TYR A 46 -6.59 4.53 -4.18
N ARG A 47 -7.65 3.73 -4.11
CA ARG A 47 -8.99 4.22 -4.44
C ARG A 47 -9.62 4.88 -3.22
N ALA A 48 -10.27 6.02 -3.42
CA ALA A 48 -11.03 6.71 -2.37
C ALA A 48 -12.08 5.81 -1.69
N SER A 49 -12.66 4.85 -2.44
CA SER A 49 -13.58 3.85 -1.91
C SER A 49 -12.92 2.92 -0.89
N GLU A 50 -11.68 2.49 -1.13
CA GLU A 50 -10.92 1.62 -0.22
C GLU A 50 -10.58 2.39 1.07
N MET A 51 -10.09 3.63 0.92
CA MET A 51 -9.85 4.51 2.06
C MET A 51 -11.10 4.68 2.92
N ARG A 52 -12.26 4.93 2.28
CA ARG A 52 -13.53 5.06 3.01
C ARG A 52 -13.89 3.78 3.78
N SER A 53 -13.68 2.62 3.18
CA SER A 53 -13.91 1.32 3.84
C SER A 53 -12.96 1.12 5.03
N VAL A 54 -11.68 1.46 4.88
CA VAL A 54 -10.69 1.35 5.95
C VAL A 54 -10.99 2.32 7.10
N LEU A 55 -11.39 3.56 6.79
CA LEU A 55 -11.80 4.54 7.80
C LEU A 55 -13.06 4.13 8.55
N ALA A 56 -14.03 3.53 7.85
CA ALA A 56 -15.23 2.96 8.49
C ALA A 56 -14.85 1.82 9.44
N LEU A 57 -13.95 0.94 9.02
CA LEU A 57 -13.44 -0.16 9.85
C LEU A 57 -12.68 0.35 11.08
N ALA A 58 -11.82 1.35 10.91
CA ALA A 58 -11.11 2.00 12.02
C ALA A 58 -12.12 2.57 13.03
N LYS A 59 -13.14 3.27 12.55
CA LYS A 59 -14.21 3.83 13.39
C LYS A 59 -15.01 2.76 14.13
N GLU A 60 -15.35 1.65 13.49
CA GLU A 60 -15.99 0.49 14.13
C GLU A 60 -15.12 -0.10 15.25
N ARG A 61 -13.80 -0.07 15.08
CA ARG A 61 -12.83 -0.48 16.09
C ARG A 61 -12.57 0.59 17.17
N GLY A 62 -13.30 1.69 17.14
CA GLY A 62 -13.13 2.79 18.08
C GLY A 62 -11.84 3.57 17.87
N LEU A 63 -11.30 3.60 16.66
CA LEU A 63 -10.15 4.41 16.25
C LEU A 63 -10.63 5.57 15.37
N THR A 64 -10.05 6.75 15.54
CA THR A 64 -10.28 7.91 14.67
C THR A 64 -8.95 8.44 14.15
N LEU A 65 -8.99 9.09 12.99
CA LEU A 65 -7.84 9.86 12.52
C LEU A 65 -7.54 10.98 13.49
N PHE A 66 -6.25 11.27 13.66
CA PHE A 66 -5.83 12.56 14.19
C PHE A 66 -6.32 13.66 13.26
N ASP A 67 -6.73 14.79 13.85
CA ASP A 67 -7.03 15.98 13.07
C ASP A 67 -5.73 16.52 12.45
N GLU A 68 -5.83 17.25 11.35
CA GLU A 68 -4.67 17.74 10.60
C GLU A 68 -3.81 18.69 11.47
N ASP A 69 -4.41 19.33 12.47
CA ASP A 69 -3.74 20.18 13.47
C ASP A 69 -3.02 19.39 14.59
N ASP A 70 -3.39 18.13 14.83
CA ASP A 70 -2.85 17.34 15.96
C ASP A 70 -1.68 16.46 15.51
N ARG A 71 -1.73 15.92 14.28
CA ARG A 71 -0.63 15.13 13.72
C ARG A 71 -0.63 15.10 12.20
N ASP A 72 0.46 15.59 11.62
CA ASP A 72 0.67 15.54 10.17
C ASP A 72 0.79 14.08 9.65
N PRO A 73 0.25 13.80 8.45
CA PRO A 73 0.51 12.55 7.75
C PRO A 73 1.99 12.45 7.35
N GLU A 74 2.55 11.26 7.49
CA GLU A 74 3.93 10.98 7.13
C GLU A 74 3.99 10.41 5.71
N ILE A 75 4.77 11.03 4.83
CA ILE A 75 5.00 10.54 3.47
C ILE A 75 6.23 9.63 3.50
N LEU A 76 6.04 8.37 3.11
CA LEU A 76 7.05 7.33 3.03
C LEU A 76 7.90 7.47 1.75
N GLU A 77 9.08 6.86 1.73
CA GLU A 77 10.00 6.93 0.58
C GLU A 77 9.41 6.34 -0.72
N ASP A 78 8.48 5.39 -0.61
CA ASP A 78 7.79 4.79 -1.75
C ASP A 78 6.59 5.63 -2.25
N GLY A 79 6.34 6.78 -1.63
CA GLY A 79 5.23 7.68 -1.95
C GLY A 79 3.91 7.33 -1.25
N SER A 80 3.89 6.27 -0.43
CA SER A 80 2.78 5.96 0.45
C SER A 80 2.63 7.01 1.55
N VAL A 81 1.41 7.15 2.06
CA VAL A 81 1.08 8.07 3.15
C VAL A 81 0.66 7.28 4.37
N ARG A 82 1.29 7.56 5.50
CA ARG A 82 0.96 7.01 6.81
C ARG A 82 0.13 8.03 7.59
N LEU A 83 -1.13 7.69 7.80
CA LEU A 83 -2.12 8.44 8.56
C LEU A 83 -2.24 7.82 9.93
N TYR A 84 -1.89 8.56 10.97
CA TYR A 84 -1.97 8.04 12.32
C TYR A 84 -3.39 8.08 12.88
N LEU A 85 -3.70 7.12 13.74
CA LEU A 85 -4.99 6.96 14.40
C LEU A 85 -4.83 7.06 15.91
N MET A 86 -5.90 7.50 16.58
CA MET A 86 -6.03 7.45 18.04
C MET A 86 -7.28 6.67 18.47
N PRO A 87 -7.23 5.97 19.61
CA PRO A 87 -8.42 5.38 20.20
C PRO A 87 -9.39 6.45 20.71
N VAL A 88 -10.63 6.39 20.25
CA VAL A 88 -11.76 7.24 20.66
C VAL A 88 -12.32 6.78 22.01
N VAL A 89 -12.05 5.53 22.40
CA VAL A 89 -12.49 4.98 23.67
C VAL A 89 -11.56 5.49 24.78
N LYS A 90 -12.11 6.34 25.66
CA LYS A 90 -11.53 6.53 27.00
C LYS A 90 -11.55 5.18 27.71
N ILE A 91 -10.38 4.58 27.89
CA ILE A 91 -10.15 3.52 28.87
C ILE A 91 -10.25 4.12 30.27
#